data_AF-A0A354Z7K1-F1
#
_entry.id   AF-A0A354Z7K1-F1
#
_cell.length_a   1.000
_cell.length_b   1.000
_cell.length_c   1.000
_cell.angle_alpha   90.00
_cell.angle_beta   90.00
_cell.angle_gamma   90.00
#
_symmetry.space_group_name_H-M   'P 1'
#
loop_
_entity.id
_entity.type
_entity.pdbx_description
1 polymer ?
#
loop_
_entity_poly.entity_id
_entity_poly.type
_entity_poly.pdbx_seq_one_letter_code
_entity_poly.pdbx_strand_id
1 'polypeptide(L)' 'MGDNEIDQEIVERVRQGDTRAFDLIVRKYQHKLTSLVSRYLSDWSECQDVVQETFIRA' A
#
# COMPACT_ATOMS: atom_id res chain seq x y z
N MET A 1 -14.73 -5.05 14.25
CA MET A 1 -14.12 -3.99 13.42
C MET A 1 -13.72 -4.61 12.11
N GLY A 2 -14.26 -4.11 11.01
CA GLY A 2 -13.90 -4.57 9.67
C GLY A 2 -12.51 -4.05 9.28
N ASP A 3 -11.84 -4.74 8.36
CA ASP A 3 -10.54 -4.31 7.82
C ASP A 3 -10.52 -2.83 7.39
N ASN A 4 -11.65 -2.32 6.87
CA ASN A 4 -11.81 -0.93 6.44
C ASN A 4 -11.76 0.08 7.61
N GLU A 5 -12.32 -0.25 8.78
CA GLU A 5 -12.26 0.66 9.94
C GLU A 5 -10.83 0.77 10.47
N ILE A 6 -10.09 -0.35 10.44
CA ILE A 6 -8.69 -0.39 10.80
C ILE A 6 -7.86 0.43 9.81
N ASP A 7 -8.12 0.30 8.51
CA ASP A 7 -7.41 1.08 7.48
C ASP A 7 -7.69 2.58 7.61
N GLN A 8 -8.93 2.97 7.91
CA GLN A 8 -9.26 4.38 8.17
C GLN A 8 -8.52 4.96 9.36
N GLU A 9 -8.42 4.21 10.47
CA GLU A 9 -7.69 4.65 11.65
C GLU A 9 -6.19 4.81 11.35
N ILE A 10 -5.62 3.90 10.57
CA ILE A 10 -4.21 3.97 10.18
C ILE A 10 -3.96 5.19 9.27
N VAL A 11 -4.85 5.46 8.30
CA VAL A 11 -4.75 6.66 7.43
C VAL A 11 -4.82 7.95 8.26
N GLU A 12 -5.69 8.01 9.25
CA GLU A 12 -5.81 9.19 10.11
C GLU A 12 -4.53 9.43 10.92
N ARG A 13 -3.92 8.37 11.46
CA ARG A 13 -2.63 8.47 12.16
C ARG A 13 -1.50 8.94 11.23
N VAL A 14 -1.46 8.44 9.99
CA VAL A 14 -0.48 8.89 8.97
C VAL A 14 -0.61 10.39 8.73
N ARG A 15 -1.85 10.89 8.57
CA ARG A 15 -2.14 12.32 8.38
C ARG A 15 -1.72 13.18 9.55
N GLN A 16 -1.75 12.62 10.77
CA GLN A 16 -1.28 13.28 11.99
C GLN A 16 0.25 13.23 12.16
N GLY A 17 0.98 12.62 11.21
CA GLY A 17 2.44 12.57 11.19
C GLY A 17 3.04 11.25 11.70
N ASP A 18 2.24 10.23 12.00
CA ASP A 18 2.72 8.90 12.34
C ASP A 18 3.14 8.14 11.09
N THR A 19 4.40 8.32 10.68
CA THR A 19 4.96 7.62 9.52
C THR A 19 5.07 6.11 9.70
N ARG A 20 5.05 5.59 10.93
CA ARG A 20 5.08 4.14 11.18
C ARG A 20 3.72 3.49 10.90
N ALA A 21 2.64 4.26 11.05
CA ALA A 21 1.32 3.82 10.66
C ALA A 21 1.25 3.57 9.13
N PHE A 22 1.99 4.35 8.33
CA PHE A 22 2.07 4.15 6.87
C PHE A 22 2.65 2.77 6.51
N ASP A 23 3.68 2.31 7.22
CA ASP A 23 4.27 0.98 7.00
C ASP A 23 3.25 -0.16 7.13
N LEU A 24 2.25 0.01 8.01
CA LEU A 24 1.19 -0.99 8.19
C LEU A 24 0.28 -1.07 6.95
N ILE A 25 -0.07 0.08 6.35
CA ILE A 25 -0.83 0.12 5.09
C ILE A 25 0.01 -0.48 3.97
N VAL A 26 1.26 -0.05 3.81
CA VAL A 26 2.14 -0.55 2.76
C VAL A 26 2.24 -2.08 2.83
N ARG A 27 2.52 -2.65 4.01
CA ARG A 27 2.62 -4.10 4.20
C ARG A 27 1.31 -4.85 3.93
N LYS A 28 0.17 -4.26 4.27
CA LYS A 28 -1.15 -4.87 4.03
C LYS A 28 -1.51 -4.89 2.56
N TYR A 29 -1.15 -3.85 1.81
CA TYR A 29 -1.60 -3.65 0.43
C TYR A 29 -0.56 -4.04 -0.63
N GLN A 30 0.74 -4.12 -0.30
CA GLN A 30 1.80 -4.45 -1.27
C GLN A 30 1.50 -5.74 -2.06
N HIS A 31 1.05 -6.81 -1.40
CA HIS A 31 0.77 -8.08 -2.09
C HIS A 31 -0.47 -7.98 -2.97
N LYS A 32 -1.54 -7.33 -2.47
CA LYS A 32 -2.78 -7.13 -3.23
C LYS A 32 -2.54 -6.27 -4.47
N LEU A 33 -1.79 -5.18 -4.33
CA LEU A 33 -1.44 -4.29 -5.43
C LEU A 33 -0.50 -4.98 -6.42
N THR A 34 0.50 -5.73 -5.94
CA THR A 34 1.38 -6.49 -6.84
C THR A 34 0.58 -7.51 -7.66
N SER A 35 -0.33 -8.26 -7.03
CA SER A 35 -1.20 -9.21 -7.75
C SER A 35 -2.19 -8.54 -8.71
N LEU A 36 -2.52 -7.27 -8.48
CA LEU A 36 -3.35 -6.48 -9.39
C LEU A 36 -2.51 -6.02 -10.59
N VAL A 37 -1.35 -5.42 -10.33
CA VAL A 37 -0.43 -4.89 -11.36
C VAL A 37 0.13 -6.01 -12.24
N SER A 38 0.37 -7.20 -11.69
CA SER A 38 0.85 -8.37 -12.44
C SER A 38 -0.14 -8.90 -13.49
N ARG A 39 -1.38 -8.38 -13.52
CA ARG A 39 -2.36 -8.65 -14.59
C ARG A 39 -2.11 -7.77 -15.82
N TYR A 40 -1.39 -6.67 -15.65
CA TYR A 40 -1.09 -5.68 -16.68
C TYR A 40 0.38 -5.71 -17.09
N LEU A 41 1.28 -6.04 -16.16
CA LEU A 41 2.72 -6.19 -16.40
C LEU A 41 3.12 -7.65 -16.20
N SER A 42 3.88 -8.21 -17.15
CA SER A 42 4.38 -9.59 -17.06
C SER A 42 5.68 -9.68 -16.26
N ASP A 43 6.41 -8.57 -16.13
CA ASP A 43 7.66 -8.51 -15.38
C ASP A 43 7.39 -8.25 -13.89
N TRP A 44 7.85 -9.17 -13.04
CA TRP A 44 7.66 -9.07 -11.59
C TRP A 44 8.43 -7.90 -10.96
N SER A 45 9.61 -7.57 -11.49
CA SER A 45 10.41 -6.43 -11.03
C SER A 45 9.68 -5.13 -11.34
N GLU A 46 9.17 -4.97 -12.56
CA GLU A 46 8.37 -3.77 -12.91
C GLU A 46 7.11 -3.66 -12.05
N CYS A 47 6.47 -4.77 -11.71
CA CYS A 47 5.34 -4.76 -10.77
C CYS A 47 5.73 -4.22 -9.39
N GLN A 48 6.89 -4.64 -8.86
CA GLN A 48 7.39 -4.14 -7.58
C GLN A 48 7.69 -2.64 -7.64
N ASP A 49 8.35 -2.19 -8.71
CA ASP A 49 8.73 -0.79 -8.89
C ASP A 49 7.49 0.13 -8.96
N VAL A 50 6.47 -0.27 -9.74
CA VAL A 50 5.21 0.48 -9.85
C VAL A 50 4.46 0.54 -8.52
N VAL A 51 4.42 -0.56 -7.77
CA VAL A 51 3.77 -0.61 -6.46
C VAL A 51 4.50 0.31 -5.48
N GLN A 52 5.84 0.29 -5.45
CA GLN A 52 6.62 1.19 -4.61
C GLN A 52 6.41 2.66 -4.98
N GLU A 53 6.47 3.00 -6.27
CA GLU A 53 6.27 4.37 -6.74
C GLU A 53 4.87 4.89 -6.39
N THR A 54 3.85 4.03 -6.46
CA THR A 54 2.48 4.37 -6.06
C THR A 54 2.40 4.76 -4.59
N PHE A 55 3.08 4.02 -3.69
CA PHE A 55 3.11 4.37 -2.27
C PHE A 55 3.94 5.63 -1.97
N ILE A 56 5.00 5.90 -2.73
CA ILE A 56 5.81 7.12 -2.53
C ILE A 56 5.05 8.38 -2.97
N ARG A 57 4.17 8.26 -3.99
CA ARG A 57 3.40 9.38 -4.54
C ARG A 57 2.06 9.65 -3.83
N ALA A 58 1.55 8.70 -3.04
CA ALA A 58 0.26 8.79 -2.35
C ALA A 58 0.34 9.61 -1.06
#